data_AF-A0A101DAH1-F1
#
_entry.id   AF-A0A101DAH1-F1
#
_cell.length_a   1.000
_cell.length_b   1.000
_cell.length_c   1.000
_cell.angle_alpha   90.00
_cell.angle_beta   90.00
_cell.angle_gamma   90.00
#
_symmetry.space_group_name_H-M   'P 1'
#
loop_
_entity.id
_entity.type
_entity.pdbx_description
1 polymer ?
#
loop_
_entity_poly.entity_id
_entity_poly.type
_entity_poly.pdbx_seq_one_letter_code
_entity_poly.pdbx_strand_id
1 'polypeptide(L)'
;AVEIGWRLARAHWRQGYASEAARASLAVAFEQLGLDEVLSFTVPANLPSQAVMRSIGMQRDDSGDFLHPRVPSGHPLQPHVLYRISREQWEAQR
;
A
#
# COMPACT_ATOMS: atom_id res chain seq x y z
N ALA A 1 -5.12 -9.89 8.14
CA ALA A 1 -4.35 -8.67 7.80
C ALA A 1 -5.30 -7.61 7.26
N VAL A 2 -5.00 -6.34 7.47
CA VAL A 2 -5.78 -5.20 6.96
C VAL A 2 -5.01 -4.56 5.80
N GLU A 3 -5.70 -4.28 4.70
CA GLU A 3 -5.13 -3.63 3.51
C GLU A 3 -5.53 -2.16 3.44
N ILE A 4 -4.61 -1.30 3.00
CA ILE A 4 -4.89 0.05 2.53
C ILE A 4 -4.77 0.13 1.00
N GLY A 5 -5.72 0.82 0.35
CA GLY A 5 -5.73 1.04 -1.09
C GLY A 5 -6.28 2.41 -1.46
N TRP A 6 -6.01 2.83 -2.71
CA TRP A 6 -6.41 4.13 -3.23
C TRP A 6 -6.82 4.04 -4.71
N ARG A 7 -7.74 4.93 -5.09
CA ARG A 7 -8.12 5.17 -6.47
C ARG A 7 -8.60 6.61 -6.60
N LEU A 8 -8.08 7.34 -7.57
CA LEU A 8 -8.45 8.73 -7.84
C LEU A 8 -8.81 8.90 -9.30
N ALA A 9 -9.69 9.86 -9.59
CA ALA A 9 -9.92 10.30 -10.96
C ALA A 9 -8.62 10.89 -11.55
N ARG A 10 -8.40 10.66 -12.85
CA ARG A 10 -7.14 11.01 -13.54
C ARG A 10 -6.79 12.49 -13.43
N ALA A 11 -7.78 13.36 -13.40
CA ALA A 11 -7.61 14.81 -13.24
C ALA A 11 -6.92 15.22 -11.92
N HIS A 12 -6.88 14.32 -10.92
CA HIS A 12 -6.33 14.57 -9.59
C HIS A 12 -5.02 13.80 -9.33
N TRP A 13 -4.44 13.18 -10.36
CA TRP A 13 -3.18 12.46 -10.21
C TRP A 13 -2.00 13.43 -10.06
N ARG A 14 -0.91 12.94 -9.45
CA ARG A 14 0.37 13.65 -9.27
C ARG A 14 0.28 14.99 -8.51
N GLN A 15 -0.79 15.21 -7.77
CA GLN A 15 -1.03 16.38 -6.92
C GLN A 15 -0.83 16.10 -5.43
N GLY A 16 -0.37 14.88 -5.06
CA GLY A 16 -0.12 14.50 -3.67
C GLY A 16 -1.32 13.90 -2.92
N TYR A 17 -2.53 14.03 -3.44
CA TYR A 17 -3.76 13.59 -2.76
C TYR A 17 -3.78 12.13 -2.34
N ALA A 18 -3.24 11.21 -3.16
CA ALA A 18 -3.19 9.79 -2.80
C ALA A 18 -2.36 9.56 -1.53
N SER A 19 -1.17 10.17 -1.45
CA SER A 19 -0.28 10.06 -0.30
C SER A 19 -0.83 10.78 0.92
N GLU A 20 -1.47 11.95 0.74
CA GLU A 20 -2.14 12.67 1.82
C GLU A 20 -3.26 11.83 2.45
N ALA A 21 -4.20 11.34 1.63
CA ALA A 21 -5.29 10.49 2.09
C ALA A 21 -4.80 9.18 2.71
N ALA A 22 -3.76 8.57 2.14
CA ALA A 22 -3.18 7.34 2.68
C ALA A 22 -2.52 7.57 4.04
N ARG A 23 -1.79 8.69 4.25
CA ARG A 23 -1.23 9.03 5.58
C ARG A 23 -2.32 9.26 6.63
N ALA A 24 -3.38 9.98 6.28
CA ALA A 24 -4.53 10.17 7.17
C ALA A 24 -5.18 8.82 7.53
N SER A 25 -5.27 7.91 6.56
CA SER A 25 -5.82 6.56 6.79
C SER A 25 -4.91 5.72 7.69
N LEU A 26 -3.58 5.81 7.55
CA LEU A 26 -2.63 5.17 8.46
C LEU A 26 -2.73 5.72 9.88
N ALA A 27 -2.93 7.04 10.05
CA ALA A 27 -3.16 7.62 11.37
C ALA A 27 -4.41 7.02 12.04
N VAL A 28 -5.52 6.86 11.30
CA VAL A 28 -6.71 6.18 11.82
C VAL A 28 -6.41 4.71 12.17
N ALA A 29 -5.75 3.99 11.27
CA ALA A 29 -5.40 2.58 11.46
C ALA A 29 -4.58 2.35 12.74
N PHE A 30 -3.57 3.20 12.97
CA PHE A 30 -2.68 3.05 14.11
C PHE A 30 -3.26 3.70 15.37
N GLU A 31 -3.66 4.96 15.34
CA GLU A 31 -4.06 5.68 16.56
C GLU A 31 -5.44 5.28 17.08
N GLN A 32 -6.40 5.05 16.18
CA GLN A 32 -7.80 4.85 16.57
C GLN A 32 -8.19 3.37 16.58
N LEU A 33 -7.76 2.62 15.56
CA LEU A 33 -8.11 1.20 15.42
C LEU A 33 -7.15 0.25 16.15
N GLY A 34 -6.01 0.74 16.62
CA GLY A 34 -5.10 -0.08 17.41
C GLY A 34 -4.35 -1.14 16.62
N LEU A 35 -4.22 -1.00 15.29
CA LEU A 35 -3.56 -2.03 14.46
C LEU A 35 -2.05 -2.07 14.70
N ASP A 36 -1.46 -3.25 14.58
CA ASP A 36 0.00 -3.44 14.66
C ASP A 36 0.68 -3.33 13.29
N GLU A 37 -0.05 -3.62 12.21
CA GLU A 37 0.45 -3.63 10.84
C GLU A 37 -0.65 -3.29 9.83
N VAL A 38 -0.27 -2.58 8.76
CA VAL A 38 -1.08 -2.38 7.56
C VAL A 38 -0.30 -2.84 6.33
N LEU A 39 -0.99 -3.55 5.42
CA LEU A 39 -0.45 -4.04 4.16
C LEU A 39 -0.99 -3.25 2.97
N SER A 40 -0.26 -3.29 1.85
CA SER A 40 -0.75 -2.87 0.55
C SER A 40 -0.05 -3.67 -0.54
N PHE A 41 -0.74 -3.98 -1.63
CA PHE A 41 -0.13 -4.72 -2.74
C PHE A 41 -0.62 -4.21 -4.09
N THR A 42 0.16 -4.48 -5.13
CA THR A 42 -0.20 -4.14 -6.50
C THR A 42 0.58 -4.99 -7.48
N VAL A 43 0.20 -5.00 -8.76
CA VAL A 43 1.02 -5.60 -9.82
C VAL A 43 2.37 -4.88 -9.96
N PRO A 44 3.47 -5.58 -10.33
CA PRO A 44 4.81 -5.01 -10.46
C PRO A 44 4.90 -3.79 -11.38
N ALA A 45 4.08 -3.75 -12.45
CA ALA A 45 4.09 -2.64 -13.41
C ALA A 45 3.45 -1.35 -12.89
N ASN A 46 2.71 -1.39 -11.77
CA ASN A 46 2.00 -0.22 -11.23
C ASN A 46 2.91 0.66 -10.37
N LEU A 47 3.93 1.24 -11.01
CA LEU A 47 4.92 2.11 -10.37
C LEU A 47 4.30 3.32 -9.64
N PRO A 48 3.21 3.97 -10.14
CA PRO A 48 2.57 5.05 -9.40
C PRO A 48 2.03 4.62 -8.04
N SER A 49 1.41 3.44 -7.94
CA SER A 49 0.89 2.94 -6.66
C SER A 49 2.04 2.60 -5.70
N GLN A 50 3.08 1.92 -6.19
CA GLN A 50 4.26 1.64 -5.36
C GLN A 50 4.97 2.92 -4.90
N ALA A 51 4.94 3.99 -5.69
CA ALA A 51 5.47 5.29 -5.29
C ALA A 51 4.68 5.88 -4.10
N VAL A 52 3.36 5.72 -4.08
CA VAL A 52 2.53 6.10 -2.91
C VAL A 52 2.94 5.28 -1.70
N MET A 53 3.02 3.95 -1.81
CA MET A 53 3.45 3.05 -0.72
C MET A 53 4.78 3.50 -0.11
N ARG A 54 5.80 3.75 -0.95
CA ARG A 54 7.10 4.28 -0.49
C ARG A 54 6.98 5.67 0.16
N SER A 55 6.17 6.56 -0.42
CA SER A 55 6.04 7.94 0.07
C SER A 55 5.36 8.06 1.44
N ILE A 56 4.57 7.06 1.83
CA ILE A 56 3.88 7.02 3.13
C ILE A 56 4.63 6.14 4.15
N GLY A 57 5.86 5.73 3.84
CA GLY A 57 6.72 5.01 4.78
C GLY A 57 6.60 3.49 4.75
N MET A 58 5.81 2.91 3.83
CA MET A 58 5.72 1.46 3.71
C MET A 58 7.00 0.89 3.10
N GLN A 59 7.41 -0.26 3.63
CA GLN A 59 8.57 -1.01 3.19
C GLN A 59 8.15 -2.15 2.28
N ARG A 60 8.98 -2.41 1.27
CA ARG A 60 8.82 -3.52 0.35
C ARG A 60 9.13 -4.84 1.07
N ASP A 61 8.23 -5.81 0.98
CA ASP A 61 8.51 -7.19 1.43
C ASP A 61 8.59 -8.14 0.23
N ASP A 62 9.81 -8.38 -0.25
CA ASP A 62 10.04 -9.29 -1.38
C ASP A 62 9.70 -10.75 -1.06
N SER A 63 9.71 -11.15 0.21
CA SER A 63 9.32 -12.50 0.63
C SER A 63 7.80 -12.72 0.65
N GLY A 64 7.03 -11.62 0.64
CA GLY A 64 5.58 -11.62 0.68
C GLY A 64 4.90 -11.52 -0.68
N ASP A 65 5.67 -11.57 -1.77
CA ASP A 65 5.11 -11.60 -3.12
C ASP A 65 4.27 -12.84 -3.36
N PHE A 66 3.22 -12.68 -4.15
CA PHE A 66 2.26 -13.75 -4.36
C PHE A 66 1.59 -13.69 -5.73
N LEU A 67 1.06 -14.85 -6.13
CA LEU A 67 0.15 -14.97 -7.27
C LEU A 67 -1.28 -14.74 -6.77
N HIS A 68 -1.92 -13.67 -7.23
CA HIS A 68 -3.23 -13.29 -6.73
C HIS A 68 -4.28 -14.37 -7.05
N PRO A 69 -4.93 -14.97 -6.04
CA PRO A 69 -5.73 -16.19 -6.23
C PRO A 69 -7.01 -15.95 -7.04
N ARG A 70 -7.47 -14.70 -7.12
CA ARG A 70 -8.63 -14.29 -7.93
C ARG A 70 -8.28 -13.92 -9.38
N VAL A 71 -7.01 -13.99 -9.76
CA VAL A 71 -6.56 -13.75 -11.14
C VAL A 71 -6.22 -15.10 -11.77
N PRO A 72 -6.70 -15.40 -13.00
CA PRO A 72 -6.42 -16.68 -13.65
C PRO A 72 -4.93 -17.02 -13.70
N SER A 73 -4.62 -18.32 -13.56
CA SER A 73 -3.25 -18.82 -13.63
C SER A 73 -2.59 -18.47 -14.96
N GLY A 74 -1.36 -17.92 -14.89
CA GLY A 74 -0.59 -17.49 -16.06
C GLY A 74 -1.00 -16.13 -16.63
N HIS A 75 -1.98 -15.44 -16.04
CA HIS A 75 -2.35 -14.10 -16.48
C HIS A 75 -1.25 -13.07 -16.11
N PRO A 76 -0.91 -12.10 -16.98
CA PRO A 76 0.17 -11.14 -16.71
C PRO A 76 -0.01 -10.28 -15.45
N LEU A 77 -1.25 -10.07 -15.00
CA LEU A 77 -1.59 -9.33 -13.77
C LEU A 77 -1.70 -10.22 -12.53
N GLN A 78 -1.38 -11.51 -12.64
CA GLN A 78 -1.43 -12.43 -11.50
C GLN A 78 -0.36 -12.09 -10.44
N PRO A 79 0.91 -11.82 -10.79
CA PRO A 79 1.94 -11.50 -9.81
C PRO A 79 1.64 -10.17 -9.11
N HIS A 80 1.79 -10.15 -7.78
CA HIS A 80 1.65 -8.96 -6.95
C HIS A 80 2.86 -8.78 -6.04
N VAL A 81 3.29 -7.53 -5.92
CA VAL A 81 4.29 -7.10 -4.94
C VAL A 81 3.61 -6.66 -3.65
N LEU A 82 4.19 -7.04 -2.51
CA LEU A 82 3.71 -6.69 -1.18
C LEU A 82 4.51 -5.55 -0.54
N TYR A 83 3.80 -4.63 0.11
CA TYR A 83 4.33 -3.61 1.00
C TYR A 83 3.67 -3.71 2.37
N ARG A 84 4.42 -3.36 3.41
CA ARG A 84 3.94 -3.33 4.80
C ARG A 84 4.47 -2.13 5.55
N ILE A 85 3.74 -1.73 6.58
CA ILE A 85 4.24 -0.80 7.60
C ILE A 85 3.72 -1.24 8.95
N SER A 86 4.62 -1.41 9.92
CA SER A 86 4.24 -1.66 11.31
C SER A 86 3.92 -0.35 12.03
N ARG A 87 3.19 -0.44 13.13
CA ARG A 87 2.96 0.71 14.01
C ARG A 87 4.28 1.36 14.46
N GLU A 88 5.26 0.55 14.87
CA GLU A 88 6.58 1.03 15.29
C GLU A 88 7.27 1.83 14.16
N GLN A 89 7.26 1.31 12.94
CA GLN A 89 7.83 1.99 11.79
C GLN A 89 7.11 3.30 11.47
N TRP A 90 5.79 3.33 11.63
CA TRP A 90 4.98 4.53 11.41
C TRP A 90 5.25 5.59 12.48
N GLU A 91 5.33 5.20 13.76
CA GLU A 91 5.65 6.10 14.88
C GLU A 91 7.06 6.69 14.75
N ALA A 92 8.05 5.91 14.31
CA ALA A 92 9.41 6.37 14.08
C ALA A 92 9.56 7.41 12.94
N GLN A 93 8.53 7.56 12.10
CA GLN A 93 8.51 8.47 10.95
C GLN A 93 7.62 9.71 11.15
N ARG A 94 6.98 9.85 12.33
CA ARG A 94 6.13 11.01 12.67
C ARG A 94 6.93 12.27 12.94
#